data_AF-A0A699U607-F1
#
_entry.id   AF-A0A699U607-F1
#
_cell.length_a   1.000
_cell.length_b   1.000
_cell.length_c   1.000
_cell.angle_alpha   90.00
_cell.angle_beta   90.00
_cell.angle_gamma   90.00
#
_symmetry.space_group_name_H-M   'P 1'
#
loop_
_entity.id
_entity.type
_entity.pdbx_description
1 polymer ?
#
loop_
_entity_poly.entity_id
_entity_poly.type
_entity_poly.pdbx_seq_one_letter_code
_entity_poly.pdbx_strand_id
1 'polypeptide(L)'
;MVAYLIKFDASEGFNQVIDFLNGSYIKYALTVNPDIYVSYIKQFWNTVAIKQDTDISRLQALVDKKKVVITEAAIRELLQLDDAEGVDCLPNEEIFAELARMGYEKPSTKLTFYKAFFSSQWKFLIQTILQSLSAKHTSWNEFSSAMASVVICLST
;
A
#
# COMPACT_ATOMS: atom_id res chain seq x y z
N MET A 1 6.15 -7.41 -14.68
CA MET A 1 6.38 -8.31 -13.54
C MET A 1 5.00 -8.70 -13.07
N VAL A 2 4.57 -9.92 -13.36
CA VAL A 2 3.21 -10.38 -13.00
C VAL A 2 3.24 -10.81 -11.54
N ALA A 3 2.54 -10.09 -10.66
CA ALA A 3 2.45 -10.49 -9.26
C ALA A 3 1.32 -11.52 -9.13
N TYR A 4 1.71 -12.79 -9.04
CA TYR A 4 0.77 -13.87 -8.73
C TYR A 4 0.68 -14.00 -7.21
N LEU A 5 -0.45 -13.60 -6.62
CA LEU A 5 -0.82 -13.91 -5.24
C LEU A 5 -1.34 -15.35 -5.14
N ILE A 6 -0.60 -16.31 -5.72
CA ILE A 6 -0.94 -17.73 -5.75
C ILE A 6 -0.08 -18.43 -4.70
N LYS A 7 -0.68 -19.38 -3.98
CA LYS A 7 0.04 -20.22 -3.02
C LYS A 7 0.82 -21.31 -3.77
N PHE A 8 2.08 -21.47 -3.41
CA PHE A 8 2.95 -22.54 -3.86
C PHE A 8 3.55 -23.25 -2.66
N ASP A 9 4.03 -24.50 -2.84
CA ASP A 9 4.68 -25.26 -1.76
C ASP A 9 5.87 -24.49 -1.16
N ALA A 10 6.64 -23.78 -2.01
CA ALA A 10 7.75 -22.94 -1.57
C ALA A 10 7.32 -21.67 -0.80
N SER A 11 6.04 -21.29 -0.84
CA SER A 11 5.49 -20.11 -0.17
C SER A 11 4.59 -20.45 1.03
N GLU A 12 4.63 -21.69 1.54
CA GLU A 12 3.73 -22.15 2.60
C GLU A 12 3.74 -21.21 3.83
N GLY A 13 4.93 -20.73 4.22
CA GLY A 13 5.07 -19.78 5.33
C GLY A 13 4.36 -18.43 5.10
N PHE A 14 4.08 -18.04 3.85
CA PHE A 14 3.42 -16.80 3.47
C PHE A 14 1.92 -16.96 3.21
N ASN A 15 1.34 -18.16 3.39
CA ASN A 15 -0.06 -18.41 3.05
C ASN A 15 -1.03 -17.41 3.71
N GLN A 16 -0.81 -17.04 4.98
CA GLN A 16 -1.64 -16.05 5.68
C GLN A 16 -1.53 -14.65 5.04
N VAL A 17 -0.32 -14.24 4.64
CA VAL A 17 -0.08 -12.96 3.95
C VAL A 17 -0.70 -12.97 2.55
N ILE A 18 -0.63 -14.10 1.85
CA ILE A 18 -1.23 -14.25 0.52
C ILE A 18 -2.76 -14.21 0.63
N ASP A 19 -3.36 -14.90 1.61
CA ASP A 19 -4.80 -14.84 1.85
C ASP A 19 -5.25 -13.42 2.20
N PHE A 20 -4.47 -12.73 3.04
CA PHE A 20 -4.69 -11.33 3.37
C PHE A 20 -4.68 -10.42 2.13
N LEU A 21 -3.66 -10.50 1.28
CA LEU A 21 -3.57 -9.67 0.08
C LEU A 21 -4.64 -10.02 -0.97
N ASN A 22 -5.12 -11.27 -0.97
CA ASN A 22 -6.20 -11.71 -1.84
C ASN A 22 -7.59 -11.27 -1.39
N GLY A 23 -7.74 -10.90 -0.12
CA GLY A 23 -8.98 -10.41 0.47
C GLY A 23 -9.12 -8.89 0.47
N SER A 24 -8.05 -8.14 0.23
CA SER A 24 -8.05 -6.68 0.37
C SER A 24 -8.41 -5.90 -0.89
N TYR A 25 -8.79 -4.63 -0.72
CA TYR A 25 -9.11 -3.71 -1.83
C TYR A 25 -7.96 -3.52 -2.83
N ILE A 26 -6.71 -3.68 -2.39
CA ILE A 26 -5.55 -3.53 -3.28
C ILE A 26 -5.29 -4.76 -4.16
N LYS A 27 -6.01 -5.87 -3.98
CA LYS A 27 -5.80 -7.09 -4.77
C LYS A 27 -5.79 -6.81 -6.26
N TYR A 28 -6.78 -6.04 -6.74
CA TYR A 28 -6.86 -5.70 -8.16
C TYR A 28 -5.62 -4.91 -8.60
N ALA A 29 -5.25 -3.87 -7.85
CA ALA A 29 -4.05 -3.08 -8.10
C ALA A 29 -2.75 -3.90 -8.11
N LEU A 30 -2.66 -4.94 -7.26
CA LEU A 30 -1.51 -5.83 -7.19
C LEU A 30 -1.44 -6.81 -8.35
N THR A 31 -2.59 -7.28 -8.85
CA THR A 31 -2.65 -8.40 -9.81
C THR A 31 -2.89 -7.96 -11.25
N VAL A 32 -3.37 -6.73 -11.46
CA VAL A 32 -3.56 -6.17 -12.80
C VAL A 32 -2.24 -6.14 -13.56
N ASN A 33 -2.24 -6.70 -14.77
CA ASN A 33 -1.06 -6.78 -15.63
C ASN A 33 -1.35 -6.11 -16.98
N PRO A 34 -1.41 -4.76 -17.01
CA PRO A 34 -1.64 -4.04 -18.24
C PRO A 34 -0.40 -4.11 -19.16
N ASP A 35 -0.63 -4.16 -20.46
CA ASP A 35 0.44 -4.02 -21.44
C ASP A 35 0.91 -2.56 -21.48
N ILE A 36 2.08 -2.29 -20.89
CA ILE A 36 2.64 -0.94 -20.83
C ILE A 36 3.93 -0.86 -21.66
N TYR A 37 3.98 0.10 -22.58
CA TYR A 37 5.20 0.43 -23.28
C TYR A 37 6.20 1.12 -22.34
N VAL A 38 7.39 0.53 -22.21
CA VAL A 38 8.50 1.09 -21.40
C VAL A 38 8.85 2.53 -21.84
N SER A 39 8.70 2.84 -23.13
CA SER A 39 8.89 4.19 -23.66
C SER A 39 7.92 5.21 -23.07
N TYR A 40 6.65 4.83 -22.85
CA TYR A 40 5.64 5.69 -22.25
C TYR A 40 5.91 5.95 -20.77
N ILE A 41 6.38 4.95 -20.03
CA ILE A 41 6.81 5.13 -18.63
C ILE A 41 7.94 6.16 -18.55
N LYS A 42 8.95 6.04 -19.43
CA LYS A 42 10.07 6.99 -19.48
C LYS A 42 9.60 8.41 -19.84
N GLN A 43 8.73 8.54 -20.84
CA GLN A 43 8.19 9.85 -21.22
C GLN A 43 7.39 10.49 -20.09
N PHE A 44 6.58 9.68 -19.38
CA PHE A 44 5.83 10.13 -18.22
C PHE A 44 6.77 10.70 -17.16
N TRP A 45 7.76 9.93 -16.69
CA TRP A 45 8.68 10.39 -15.64
C TRP A 45 9.54 11.59 -16.05
N ASN A 46 9.85 11.74 -17.35
CA ASN A 46 10.61 12.89 -17.85
C ASN A 46 9.79 14.19 -17.92
N THR A 47 8.47 14.11 -18.01
CA THR A 47 7.60 15.26 -18.28
C THR A 47 6.59 15.56 -17.18
N VAL A 48 6.45 14.66 -16.21
CA VAL A 48 5.49 14.80 -15.13
C VAL A 48 5.79 16.03 -14.28
N ALA A 49 4.76 16.82 -14.01
CA ALA A 49 4.81 17.96 -13.12
C ALA A 49 3.56 17.98 -12.24
N ILE A 50 3.73 18.41 -10.99
CA ILE A 50 2.62 18.68 -10.08
C ILE A 50 1.97 20.00 -10.49
N LYS A 51 0.64 20.02 -10.58
CA LYS A 51 -0.17 21.21 -10.78
C LYS A 51 -1.16 21.32 -9.61
N GLN A 52 -1.31 22.53 -9.08
CA GLN A 52 -2.30 22.85 -8.06
C GLN A 52 -3.30 23.80 -8.68
N ASP A 53 -4.54 23.34 -8.84
CA ASP A 53 -5.68 24.19 -9.21
C ASP A 53 -6.69 24.10 -8.06
N THR A 54 -7.07 25.23 -7.46
CA THR A 54 -8.21 25.32 -6.51
C THR A 54 -8.25 24.18 -5.49
N ASP A 55 -7.17 24.01 -4.72
CA ASP A 55 -6.94 22.99 -3.68
C ASP A 55 -6.84 21.52 -4.14
N ILE A 56 -6.96 21.21 -5.43
CA ILE A 56 -6.76 19.86 -5.95
C ILE A 56 -5.35 19.73 -6.54
N SER A 57 -4.55 18.84 -5.95
CA SER A 57 -3.25 18.47 -6.52
C SER A 57 -3.45 17.42 -7.62
N ARG A 58 -2.90 17.67 -8.80
CA ARG A 58 -2.90 16.72 -9.93
C ARG A 58 -1.50 16.58 -10.52
N LEU A 59 -1.22 15.40 -11.06
CA LEU A 59 -0.04 15.17 -11.89
C LEU A 59 -0.42 15.38 -13.35
N GLN A 60 0.44 16.09 -14.07
CA GLN A 60 0.30 16.29 -15.50
C GLN A 60 1.58 15.90 -16.21
N ALA A 61 1.48 15.09 -17.26
CA ALA A 61 2.61 14.65 -18.07
C ALA A 61 2.28 14.72 -19.57
N LEU A 62 3.30 14.64 -20.42
CA LEU A 62 3.16 14.51 -21.86
C LEU A 62 3.69 13.15 -22.30
N VAL A 63 2.79 12.27 -22.71
CA VAL A 63 3.11 10.92 -23.19
C VAL A 63 2.58 10.77 -24.60
N ASP A 64 3.44 10.40 -25.54
CA ASP A 64 3.10 10.29 -26.97
C ASP A 64 2.46 11.58 -27.54
N LYS A 65 2.97 12.74 -27.12
CA LYS A 65 2.44 14.07 -27.44
C LYS A 65 1.00 14.30 -26.94
N LYS A 66 0.44 13.40 -26.14
CA LYS A 66 -0.86 13.55 -25.48
C LYS A 66 -0.66 13.99 -24.04
N LYS A 67 -1.48 14.95 -23.62
CA LYS A 67 -1.52 15.39 -22.23
C LYS A 67 -2.21 14.32 -21.40
N VAL A 68 -1.49 13.78 -20.42
CA VAL A 68 -2.01 12.85 -19.40
C VAL A 68 -2.21 13.63 -18.11
N VAL A 69 -3.39 13.49 -17.50
CA VAL A 69 -3.71 14.08 -16.19
C VAL A 69 -4.06 12.93 -15.25
N ILE A 70 -3.38 12.87 -14.12
CA ILE A 70 -3.63 11.89 -13.06
C ILE A 70 -4.08 12.66 -11.82
N THR A 71 -5.28 12.33 -11.36
CA THR A 71 -5.84 12.81 -10.08
C THR A 71 -5.95 11.63 -9.12
N GLU A 72 -6.10 11.92 -7.84
CA GLU A 72 -6.37 10.90 -6.83
C GLU A 72 -7.62 10.07 -7.17
N ALA A 73 -8.71 10.73 -7.55
CA ALA A 73 -9.95 10.06 -7.96
C ALA A 73 -9.74 9.10 -9.14
N ALA A 74 -8.94 9.50 -10.15
CA ALA A 74 -8.63 8.62 -11.28
C ALA A 74 -7.79 7.41 -10.88
N ILE A 75 -6.87 7.55 -9.90
CA ILE A 75 -6.12 6.42 -9.35
C ILE A 75 -7.06 5.46 -8.64
N ARG A 76 -7.94 5.96 -7.77
CA ARG A 76 -8.91 5.15 -7.03
C ARG A 76 -9.85 4.38 -7.96
N GLU A 77 -10.36 5.02 -9.00
CA GLU A 77 -11.21 4.40 -10.02
C GLU A 77 -10.46 3.33 -10.82
N LEU A 78 -9.29 3.65 -11.38
CA LEU A 78 -8.54 2.75 -12.25
C LEU A 78 -7.97 1.55 -11.50
N LEU A 79 -7.59 1.72 -10.23
CA LEU A 79 -7.05 0.67 -9.38
C LEU A 79 -8.12 -0.02 -8.52
N GLN A 80 -9.39 0.38 -8.64
CA GLN A 80 -10.53 -0.19 -7.92
C GLN A 80 -10.31 -0.23 -6.39
N LEU A 81 -9.79 0.87 -5.82
CA LEU A 81 -9.40 0.92 -4.42
C LEU A 81 -10.61 1.03 -3.46
N ASP A 82 -11.81 1.37 -3.96
CA ASP A 82 -13.08 1.49 -3.23
C ASP A 82 -12.99 2.18 -1.85
N ASP A 83 -12.02 3.10 -1.71
CA ASP A 83 -11.60 3.71 -0.46
C ASP A 83 -12.09 5.15 -0.32
N ALA A 84 -13.11 5.54 -1.11
CA ALA A 84 -13.62 6.91 -1.21
C ALA A 84 -14.14 7.45 0.14
N GLU A 85 -14.70 6.57 0.98
CA GLU A 85 -15.16 6.87 2.34
C GLU A 85 -14.15 6.43 3.41
N GLY A 86 -12.90 6.15 3.01
CA GLY A 86 -11.83 5.72 3.90
C GLY A 86 -11.49 6.77 4.94
N VAL A 87 -11.15 6.33 6.15
CA VAL A 87 -10.73 7.20 7.24
C VAL A 87 -9.21 7.39 7.25
N ASP A 88 -8.75 8.59 7.64
CA ASP A 88 -7.31 8.88 7.76
C ASP A 88 -6.60 8.02 8.82
N CYS A 89 -7.33 7.59 9.86
CA CYS A 89 -6.84 6.68 10.88
C CYS A 89 -8.00 5.89 11.52
N LEU A 90 -7.79 4.60 11.73
CA LEU A 90 -8.73 3.75 12.46
C LEU A 90 -8.76 4.11 13.95
N PRO A 91 -9.87 3.86 14.66
CA PRO A 91 -9.92 3.90 16.12
C PRO A 91 -8.85 3.00 16.75
N ASN A 92 -8.27 3.42 17.87
CA ASN A 92 -7.20 2.67 18.54
C ASN A 92 -7.60 1.22 18.87
N GLU A 93 -8.85 1.00 19.27
CA GLU A 93 -9.38 -0.33 19.59
C GLU A 93 -9.34 -1.27 18.38
N GLU A 94 -9.71 -0.76 17.21
CA GLU A 94 -9.67 -1.49 15.95
C GLU A 94 -8.22 -1.76 15.52
N ILE A 95 -7.31 -0.78 15.70
CA ILE A 95 -5.88 -0.97 15.46
C ILE A 95 -5.34 -2.14 16.30
N PHE A 96 -5.61 -2.15 17.61
CA PHE A 96 -5.10 -3.23 18.47
C PHE A 96 -5.71 -4.59 18.13
N ALA A 97 -7.02 -4.64 17.81
CA ALA A 97 -7.70 -5.87 17.44
C ALA A 97 -7.12 -6.48 16.15
N GLU A 98 -6.94 -5.66 15.11
CA GLU A 98 -6.43 -6.12 13.82
C GLU A 98 -4.95 -6.47 13.87
N LEU A 99 -4.13 -5.71 14.61
CA LEU A 99 -2.73 -6.09 14.82
C LEU A 99 -2.62 -7.42 15.58
N ALA A 100 -3.46 -7.67 16.57
CA ALA A 100 -3.51 -8.96 17.26
C ALA A 100 -3.91 -10.10 16.31
N ARG A 101 -4.88 -9.87 15.41
CA ARG A 101 -5.27 -10.81 14.35
C ARG A 101 -4.13 -11.13 13.38
N MET A 102 -3.27 -10.14 13.11
CA MET A 102 -2.03 -10.30 12.32
C MET A 102 -0.87 -10.93 13.12
N GLY A 103 -1.10 -11.37 14.36
CA GLY A 103 -0.09 -12.03 15.18
C GLY A 103 0.91 -11.08 15.83
N TYR A 104 0.50 -9.85 16.17
CA TYR A 104 1.30 -8.94 16.98
C TYR A 104 1.35 -9.42 18.44
N GLU A 105 2.52 -9.85 18.90
CA GLU A 105 2.66 -10.58 20.17
C GLU A 105 2.76 -9.68 21.41
N LYS A 106 2.87 -8.35 21.24
CA LYS A 106 3.09 -7.43 22.35
C LYS A 106 1.82 -6.66 22.73
N PRO A 107 1.20 -6.91 23.90
CA PRO A 107 0.20 -6.00 24.43
C PRO A 107 0.85 -4.66 24.76
N SER A 108 0.27 -3.57 24.24
CA SER A 108 0.76 -2.20 24.42
C SER A 108 -0.43 -1.27 24.53
N THR A 109 -0.35 -0.28 25.42
CA THR A 109 -1.27 0.88 25.44
C THR A 109 -0.71 2.07 24.67
N LYS A 110 0.53 1.96 24.18
CA LYS A 110 1.19 2.97 23.36
C LYS A 110 0.81 2.82 21.90
N LEU A 111 0.68 3.95 21.21
CA LEU A 111 0.42 4.06 19.76
C LEU A 111 1.69 4.03 18.90
N THR A 112 2.76 3.46 19.46
CA THR A 112 4.00 3.15 18.76
C THR A 112 4.18 1.65 18.80
N PHE A 113 4.22 1.04 17.63
CA PHE A 113 4.29 -0.39 17.43
C PHE A 113 5.67 -0.79 16.95
N TYR A 114 6.08 -2.03 17.23
CA TYR A 114 7.39 -2.50 16.76
C TYR A 114 7.25 -3.72 15.87
N LYS A 115 7.75 -3.65 14.63
CA LYS A 115 7.65 -4.77 13.69
C LYS A 115 8.36 -6.05 14.17
N ALA A 116 9.24 -5.93 15.17
CA ALA A 116 9.96 -7.05 15.78
C ALA A 116 9.05 -8.04 16.52
N PHE A 117 7.82 -7.64 16.87
CA PHE A 117 6.84 -8.49 17.55
C PHE A 117 5.85 -9.17 16.59
N PHE A 118 6.12 -9.14 15.28
CA PHE A 118 5.41 -9.95 14.31
C PHE A 118 6.26 -11.15 13.90
N SER A 119 5.59 -12.19 13.42
CA SER A 119 6.26 -13.27 12.68
C SER A 119 7.09 -12.73 11.50
N SER A 120 8.08 -13.49 11.07
CA SER A 120 8.99 -13.12 9.98
C SER A 120 8.27 -12.71 8.69
N GLN A 121 7.12 -13.32 8.39
CA GLN A 121 6.36 -13.09 7.15
C GLN A 121 5.58 -11.78 7.21
N TRP A 122 4.90 -11.52 8.33
CA TRP A 122 4.24 -10.23 8.57
C TRP A 122 5.25 -9.08 8.66
N LYS A 123 6.39 -9.32 9.31
CA LYS A 123 7.50 -8.37 9.36
C LYS A 123 8.03 -8.02 7.96
N PHE A 124 8.11 -8.98 7.06
CA PHE A 124 8.47 -8.74 5.66
C PHE A 124 7.46 -7.83 4.96
N LEU A 125 6.17 -8.16 5.04
CA LEU A 125 5.11 -7.34 4.43
C LEU A 125 5.11 -5.90 4.98
N ILE A 126 5.12 -5.75 6.30
CA ILE A 126 5.13 -4.44 6.97
C ILE A 126 6.36 -3.65 6.54
N GLN A 127 7.53 -4.29 6.47
CA GLN A 127 8.74 -3.63 5.99
C GLN A 127 8.61 -3.14 4.55
N THR A 128 8.01 -3.93 3.66
CA THR A 128 7.79 -3.53 2.26
C THR A 128 6.86 -2.33 2.18
N ILE A 129 5.72 -2.35 2.86
CA ILE A 129 4.77 -1.23 2.89
C ILE A 129 5.43 0.03 3.45
N LEU A 130 6.15 -0.08 4.55
CA LEU A 130 6.90 1.02 5.16
C LEU A 130 7.91 1.63 4.18
N GLN A 131 8.64 0.81 3.43
CA GLN A 131 9.60 1.29 2.44
C GLN A 131 8.93 1.99 1.25
N SER A 132 7.73 1.54 0.87
CA SER A 132 6.99 2.14 -0.24
C SER A 132 6.36 3.48 0.12
N LEU A 133 5.88 3.65 1.36
CA LEU A 133 5.10 4.82 1.76
C LEU A 133 5.90 5.87 2.55
N SER A 134 7.08 5.51 3.06
CA SER A 134 7.88 6.39 3.92
C SER A 134 9.07 6.99 3.19
N ALA A 135 9.30 8.29 3.39
CA ALA A 135 10.50 8.99 2.90
C ALA A 135 11.79 8.65 3.69
N LYS A 136 11.72 7.78 4.71
CA LYS A 136 12.89 7.44 5.54
C LYS A 136 13.54 6.13 5.10
N HIS A 137 14.86 6.19 4.89
CA HIS A 137 15.66 5.09 4.36
C HIS A 137 16.35 4.20 5.41
N THR A 138 16.18 4.42 6.73
CA THR A 138 16.89 3.68 7.80
C THR A 138 15.99 2.77 8.64
N SER A 139 16.59 1.91 9.47
CA SER A 139 15.99 0.74 10.12
C SER A 139 14.79 1.06 11.02
N TRP A 140 13.60 1.03 10.44
CA TRP A 140 12.32 1.09 11.15
C TRP A 140 12.09 -0.18 11.96
N ASN A 141 12.47 -0.21 13.23
CA ASN A 141 11.88 -1.19 14.14
C ASN A 141 10.52 -0.74 14.64
N GLU A 142 10.23 0.56 14.61
CA GLU A 142 9.00 1.19 15.10
C GLU A 142 8.08 1.61 13.96
N PHE A 143 6.78 1.77 14.21
CA PHE A 143 5.83 2.46 13.32
C PHE A 143 4.69 3.09 14.14
N SER A 144 4.05 4.13 13.61
CA SER A 144 2.99 4.89 14.28
C SER A 144 1.61 4.23 14.10
N SER A 145 0.61 4.68 14.86
CA SER A 145 -0.80 4.32 14.65
C SER A 145 -1.31 4.67 13.26
N ALA A 146 -0.93 5.81 12.68
CA ALA A 146 -1.33 6.14 11.30
C ALA A 146 -0.82 5.10 10.29
N MET A 147 0.43 4.65 10.46
CA MET A 147 1.00 3.62 9.60
C MET A 147 0.40 2.22 9.89
N ALA A 148 0.04 1.95 11.14
CA ALA A 148 -0.72 0.75 11.50
C ALA A 148 -2.08 0.74 10.82
N SER A 149 -2.82 1.86 10.87
CA SER A 149 -4.09 2.04 10.16
C SER A 149 -3.92 1.79 8.67
N VAL A 150 -2.88 2.34 8.04
CA VAL A 150 -2.61 2.05 6.63
C VAL A 150 -2.43 0.55 6.39
N VAL A 151 -1.59 -0.14 7.17
CA VAL A 151 -1.38 -1.59 7.03
C VAL A 151 -2.70 -2.38 7.18
N ILE A 152 -3.59 -1.94 8.08
CA ILE A 152 -4.89 -2.58 8.34
C ILE A 152 -5.93 -2.23 7.28
N CYS A 153 -6.00 -0.99 6.81
CA CYS A 153 -6.90 -0.56 5.73
C CYS A 153 -6.53 -1.22 4.39
N LEU A 154 -5.26 -1.59 4.21
CA LEU A 154 -4.83 -2.44 3.10
C LEU A 154 -5.28 -3.90 3.24
N SER A 155 -6.04 -4.25 4.29
CA SER A 155 -6.48 -5.62 4.63
C SER A 155 -7.97 -5.82 4.74
N THR A 156 -8.67 -4.75 5.12
CA THR A 156 -10.13 -4.69 5.20
C THR A 156 -10.69 -4.36 3.84
#